data_AF-A0A973FJQ1-F1
#
_entry.id   AF-A0A973FJQ1-F1
#
_cell.length_a   1.000
_cell.length_b   1.000
_cell.length_c   1.000
_cell.angle_alpha   90.00
_cell.angle_beta   90.00
_cell.angle_gamma   90.00
#
_symmetry.space_group_name_H-M   'P 1'
#
loop_
_entity.id
_entity.type
_entity.pdbx_description
1 polymer ?
#
loop_
_entity_poly.entity_id
_entity_poly.type
_entity_poly.pdbx_seq_one_letter_code
_entity_poly.pdbx_strand_id
1 'polypeptide(L)'
;FNAMRGFHHREPGLAGFGLMDDDLYVEVIADLAHLHPQSLRMVLDMKSPERIILVSDSVKGPGWGKGAIRGPGGVLQGSGVSLMDCMKNLVVLGVHQEWALQFASENPKRYLGLEASETII
;
A
#
# COMPACT_ATOMS: atom_id res chain seq x y z
N PHE A 1 -8.05 0.11 -3.87
CA PHE A 1 -9.08 1.12 -3.55
C PHE A 1 -9.03 2.30 -4.51
N ASN A 2 -7.88 2.96 -4.65
CA ASN A 2 -7.73 4.12 -5.51
C ASN A 2 -8.05 3.78 -6.97
N ALA A 3 -8.82 4.65 -7.64
CA ALA A 3 -9.28 4.45 -9.03
C ALA A 3 -10.04 3.14 -9.30
N MET A 4 -10.66 2.53 -8.27
CA MET A 4 -11.53 1.37 -8.40
C MET A 4 -12.97 1.75 -8.04
N ARG A 5 -13.96 0.95 -8.47
CA ARG A 5 -15.32 1.09 -7.94
C ARG A 5 -15.31 0.87 -6.43
N GLY A 6 -16.17 1.60 -5.73
CA GLY A 6 -16.32 1.47 -4.27
C GLY A 6 -16.77 0.05 -3.88
N PHE A 7 -16.33 -0.40 -2.71
CA PHE A 7 -16.84 -1.63 -2.12
C PHE A 7 -18.32 -1.47 -1.79
N HIS A 8 -19.14 -2.45 -2.19
CA HIS A 8 -20.53 -2.55 -1.79
C HIS A 8 -20.82 -3.96 -1.27
N HIS A 9 -21.60 -4.11 -0.20
CA HIS A 9 -21.85 -5.42 0.43
C HIS A 9 -22.48 -6.48 -0.51
N ARG A 10 -23.19 -6.05 -1.57
CA ARG A 10 -23.74 -6.93 -2.62
C ARG A 10 -22.83 -7.10 -3.85
N GLU A 11 -21.82 -6.26 -3.97
CA GLU A 11 -20.85 -6.28 -5.07
C GLU A 11 -19.50 -5.77 -4.51
N PRO A 12 -18.70 -6.65 -3.89
CA PRO A 12 -17.45 -6.25 -3.23
C PRO A 12 -16.42 -5.60 -4.18
N GLY A 13 -16.55 -5.86 -5.48
CA GLY A 13 -15.69 -5.32 -6.53
C GLY A 13 -14.23 -5.76 -6.40
N LEU A 14 -13.34 -5.07 -7.11
CA LEU A 14 -11.90 -5.40 -7.11
C LEU A 14 -11.27 -5.25 -5.73
N ALA A 15 -11.67 -4.23 -4.96
CA ALA A 15 -11.12 -4.02 -3.63
C ALA A 15 -11.50 -5.17 -2.68
N GLY A 16 -12.76 -5.60 -2.70
CA GLY A 16 -13.20 -6.75 -1.90
C GLY A 16 -12.54 -8.05 -2.35
N PHE A 17 -12.48 -8.32 -3.65
CA PHE A 17 -11.82 -9.51 -4.19
C PHE A 17 -10.34 -9.57 -3.81
N GLY A 18 -9.60 -8.47 -3.99
CA GLY A 18 -8.18 -8.40 -3.61
C GLY A 18 -7.92 -8.59 -2.11
N LEU A 19 -8.87 -8.23 -1.23
CA LEU A 19 -8.75 -8.45 0.21
C LEU A 19 -9.03 -9.90 0.62
N MET A 20 -9.90 -10.62 -0.09
CA MET A 20 -10.36 -11.96 0.30
C MET A 20 -9.58 -13.10 -0.38
N ASP A 21 -8.94 -12.84 -1.52
CA ASP A 21 -8.17 -13.85 -2.25
C ASP A 21 -6.72 -13.88 -1.76
N ASP A 22 -6.30 -14.93 -1.05
CA ASP A 22 -4.97 -15.04 -0.45
C ASP A 22 -3.81 -15.20 -1.44
N ASP A 23 -4.09 -15.49 -2.71
CA ASP A 23 -3.07 -15.62 -3.75
C ASP A 23 -2.69 -14.28 -4.37
N LEU A 24 -3.56 -13.27 -4.25
CA LEU A 24 -3.29 -11.95 -4.80
C LEU A 24 -2.43 -11.09 -3.88
N TYR A 25 -1.50 -10.35 -4.48
CA TYR A 25 -0.88 -9.21 -3.84
C TYR A 25 -1.80 -8.00 -3.89
N VAL A 26 -1.79 -7.19 -2.84
CA VAL A 26 -2.43 -5.87 -2.82
C VAL A 26 -1.40 -4.79 -2.55
N GLU A 27 -1.51 -3.68 -3.28
CA GLU A 27 -0.68 -2.50 -3.05
C GLU A 27 -1.42 -1.49 -2.16
N VAL A 28 -0.69 -0.89 -1.22
CA VAL A 28 -1.20 0.16 -0.34
C VAL A 28 -0.31 1.40 -0.39
N ILE A 29 -0.94 2.58 -0.45
CA ILE A 29 -0.30 3.88 -0.30
C ILE A 29 -0.61 4.38 1.11
N ALA A 30 0.37 4.28 2.02
CA ALA A 30 0.21 4.65 3.43
C ALA A 30 0.56 6.13 3.69
N ASP A 31 0.10 7.04 2.84
CA ASP A 31 0.26 8.49 3.03
C ASP A 31 -0.86 9.15 3.85
N LEU A 32 -1.80 8.33 4.34
CA LEU A 32 -2.98 8.70 5.14
C LEU A 32 -3.99 9.61 4.43
N ALA A 33 -3.86 9.77 3.11
CA ALA A 33 -4.76 10.56 2.29
C ALA A 33 -5.39 9.72 1.17
N HIS A 34 -4.67 8.76 0.62
CA HIS A 34 -5.22 7.76 -0.30
C HIS A 34 -6.13 6.77 0.44
N LEU A 35 -5.73 6.35 1.64
CA LEU A 35 -6.54 5.52 2.52
C LEU A 35 -6.73 6.21 3.87
N HIS A 36 -7.96 6.18 4.37
CA HIS A 36 -8.23 6.52 5.75
C HIS A 36 -7.50 5.52 6.67
N PRO A 37 -6.97 5.92 7.85
CA PRO A 37 -6.26 5.00 8.74
C PRO A 37 -7.03 3.72 9.09
N GLN A 38 -8.36 3.82 9.26
CA GLN A 38 -9.20 2.64 9.51
C GLN A 38 -9.35 1.72 8.29
N SER A 39 -9.34 2.26 7.07
CA SER A 39 -9.31 1.43 5.85
C SER A 39 -7.97 0.70 5.73
N LEU A 40 -6.87 1.35 6.10
CA LEU A 40 -5.55 0.71 6.12
C LEU A 40 -5.49 -0.39 7.18
N ARG A 41 -6.05 -0.14 8.38
CA ARG A 41 -6.19 -1.15 9.42
C ARG A 41 -6.98 -2.37 8.94
N MET A 42 -8.10 -2.15 8.26
CA MET A 42 -8.89 -3.23 7.65
C MET A 42 -8.08 -4.07 6.67
N VAL A 43 -7.22 -3.46 5.83
CA VAL A 43 -6.31 -4.22 4.95
C VAL A 43 -5.38 -5.11 5.76
N LEU A 44 -4.75 -4.54 6.80
CA LEU A 44 -3.79 -5.24 7.64
C LEU A 44 -4.43 -6.38 8.46
N ASP A 45 -5.70 -6.25 8.83
CA ASP A 45 -6.43 -7.27 9.58
C ASP A 45 -6.97 -8.39 8.66
N MET A 46 -7.30 -8.08 7.40
CA MET A 46 -7.89 -9.05 6.47
C MET A 46 -6.87 -9.77 5.61
N LYS A 47 -5.76 -9.10 5.24
CA LYS A 47 -4.82 -9.62 4.27
C LYS A 47 -3.59 -10.20 4.96
N SER A 48 -3.11 -11.36 4.49
CA SER A 48 -1.83 -11.91 4.92
C SER A 48 -0.70 -10.88 4.74
N PRO A 49 0.15 -10.66 5.77
CA PRO A 49 1.29 -9.74 5.69
C PRO A 49 2.19 -10.00 4.48
N GLU A 50 2.36 -11.25 4.06
CA GLU A 50 3.18 -11.69 2.91
C GLU A 50 2.63 -11.26 1.55
N ARG A 51 1.37 -10.80 1.51
CA ARG A 51 0.64 -10.40 0.31
C ARG A 51 0.33 -8.91 0.25
N ILE A 52 0.95 -8.11 1.12
CA ILE A 52 0.82 -6.64 1.13
C ILE A 52 2.10 -6.01 0.58
N ILE A 53 2.00 -5.18 -0.45
CA ILE A 53 3.11 -4.39 -0.98
C ILE A 53 2.88 -2.92 -0.63
N LEU A 54 3.87 -2.31 0.04
CA LEU A 54 3.86 -0.88 0.30
C LEU A 54 4.40 -0.15 -0.92
N VAL A 55 3.62 0.80 -1.44
CA VAL A 55 4.03 1.69 -2.52
C VAL A 55 3.89 3.14 -2.07
N SER A 56 4.70 4.03 -2.64
CA SER A 56 4.55 5.47 -2.39
C SER A 56 3.57 6.12 -3.36
N ASP A 57 3.49 5.62 -4.60
CA ASP A 57 2.89 6.32 -5.74
C ASP A 57 3.35 7.78 -5.83
N SER A 58 4.63 8.00 -5.51
CA SER A 58 5.18 9.33 -5.32
C SER A 58 5.46 10.01 -6.65
N VAL A 59 4.98 11.24 -6.83
CA VAL A 59 5.21 12.06 -8.02
C VAL A 59 6.06 13.28 -7.69
N LYS A 60 7.01 13.61 -8.57
CA LYS A 60 7.85 14.81 -8.41
C LYS A 60 7.05 16.05 -8.81
N GLY A 61 7.08 17.11 -7.99
CA GLY A 61 6.47 18.38 -8.34
C GLY A 61 6.11 19.26 -7.13
N PRO A 62 5.36 20.35 -7.38
CA PRO A 62 4.81 21.18 -6.31
C PRO A 62 3.97 20.33 -5.35
N GLY A 63 4.28 20.36 -4.06
CA GLY A 63 3.60 19.54 -3.06
C GLY A 63 4.42 18.36 -2.52
N TRP A 64 5.64 18.14 -3.03
CA TRP A 64 6.58 17.21 -2.40
C TRP A 64 6.79 17.55 -0.91
N GLY A 65 6.76 16.55 -0.05
CA GLY A 65 6.80 16.65 1.40
C GLY A 65 5.50 17.07 2.08
N LYS A 66 4.40 17.26 1.32
CA LYS A 66 3.12 17.78 1.87
C LYS A 66 1.97 16.77 1.91
N GLY A 67 2.25 15.48 1.74
CA GLY A 67 1.19 14.45 1.65
C GLY A 67 0.69 14.25 0.23
N ALA A 68 -0.57 13.86 0.07
CA ALA A 68 -1.16 13.63 -1.24
C ALA A 68 -1.21 14.88 -2.13
N ILE A 69 -0.98 14.68 -3.42
CA ILE A 69 -1.04 15.74 -4.44
C ILE A 69 -2.43 15.71 -5.09
N ARG A 70 -3.04 16.88 -5.24
CA ARG A 70 -4.40 17.03 -5.80
C ARG A 70 -4.39 17.98 -6.99
N GLY A 71 -5.05 17.56 -8.06
CA GLY A 71 -5.29 18.38 -9.24
C GLY A 71 -6.57 19.22 -9.14
N PRO A 72 -6.98 19.84 -10.26
CA PRO A 72 -8.26 20.53 -10.36
C PRO A 72 -9.44 19.65 -9.90
N GLY A 73 -10.37 20.23 -9.13
CA GLY A 73 -11.50 19.50 -8.58
C GLY A 73 -11.17 18.59 -7.39
N GLY A 74 -9.94 18.63 -6.85
CA GLY A 74 -9.55 17.90 -5.64
C GLY A 74 -9.19 16.43 -5.88
N VAL A 75 -9.14 15.99 -7.13
CA VAL A 75 -8.79 14.62 -7.54
C VAL A 75 -7.33 14.31 -7.16
N LEU A 76 -7.10 13.14 -6.57
CA LEU A 76 -5.76 12.66 -6.23
C LEU A 76 -4.95 12.39 -7.50
N GLN A 77 -3.70 12.83 -7.54
CA GLN A 77 -2.77 12.69 -8.66
C GLN A 77 -1.43 12.13 -8.20
N GLY A 78 -1.47 11.19 -7.26
CA GLY A 78 -0.32 10.57 -6.62
C GLY A 78 0.03 11.23 -5.28
N SER A 79 1.18 10.83 -4.75
CA SER A 79 1.67 11.23 -3.44
C SER A 79 2.87 12.16 -3.53
N GLY A 80 2.96 13.10 -2.59
CA GLY A 80 4.15 13.93 -2.38
C GLY A 80 5.09 13.36 -1.32
N VAL A 81 4.84 12.17 -0.75
CA VAL A 81 5.68 11.59 0.30
C VAL A 81 6.52 10.42 -0.21
N SER A 82 7.63 10.13 0.48
CA SER A 82 8.50 9.01 0.11
C SER A 82 7.97 7.67 0.62
N LEU A 83 8.51 6.57 0.09
CA LEU A 83 8.22 5.23 0.61
C LEU A 83 8.59 5.10 2.10
N MET A 84 9.68 5.76 2.52
CA MET A 84 10.11 5.81 3.92
C MET A 84 9.08 6.54 4.82
N ASP A 85 8.43 7.59 4.31
CA ASP A 85 7.38 8.28 5.06
C ASP A 85 6.13 7.41 5.18
N CYS A 86 5.75 6.68 4.13
CA CYS A 86 4.69 5.67 4.19
C CYS A 86 4.99 4.59 5.25
N MET A 87 6.24 4.10 5.34
CA MET A 87 6.65 3.15 6.38
C MET A 87 6.51 3.75 7.78
N LYS A 88 6.97 4.98 7.99
CA LYS A 88 6.83 5.68 9.28
C LYS A 88 5.36 5.83 9.68
N ASN A 89 4.49 6.15 8.73
CA ASN A 89 3.05 6.25 8.99
C ASN A 89 2.47 4.91 9.46
N LEU A 90 2.87 3.78 8.85
CA LEU A 90 2.47 2.46 9.34
C LEU A 90 2.91 2.21 10.78
N VAL A 91 4.15 2.54 11.11
CA VAL A 91 4.68 2.38 12.48
C VAL A 91 3.93 3.27 13.48
N VAL A 92 3.63 4.52 13.12
CA VAL A 92 2.81 5.43 13.94
C VAL A 92 1.40 4.88 14.18
N LEU A 93 0.84 4.15 13.20
CA LEU A 93 -0.44 3.46 13.32
C LEU A 93 -0.37 2.14 14.11
N GLY A 94 0.80 1.79 14.66
CA GLY A 94 1.00 0.61 15.49
C GLY A 94 1.36 -0.66 14.71
N VAL A 95 1.71 -0.55 13.43
CA VAL A 95 2.25 -1.69 12.67
C VAL A 95 3.67 -1.97 13.15
N HIS A 96 4.00 -3.23 13.42
CA HIS A 96 5.37 -3.63 13.76
C HIS A 96 6.34 -3.20 12.65
N GLN A 97 7.48 -2.63 13.05
CA GLN A 97 8.48 -2.14 12.10
C GLN A 97 8.97 -3.23 11.13
N GLU A 98 9.04 -4.48 11.59
CA GLU A 98 9.41 -5.64 10.76
C GLU A 98 8.42 -5.86 9.61
N TRP A 99 7.11 -5.73 9.87
CA TRP A 99 6.09 -5.82 8.81
C TRP A 99 6.14 -4.61 7.87
N ALA A 100 6.31 -3.40 8.40
CA ALA A 100 6.45 -2.21 7.56
C ALA A 100 7.67 -2.32 6.62
N LEU A 101 8.78 -2.91 7.09
CA LEU A 101 9.94 -3.23 6.28
C LEU A 101 9.61 -4.32 5.25
N GLN A 102 9.04 -5.44 5.69
CA GLN A 102 8.64 -6.56 4.82
C GLN A 102 7.76 -6.11 3.64
N PHE A 103 6.78 -5.24 3.88
CA PHE A 103 5.89 -4.71 2.84
C PHE A 103 6.65 -3.87 1.80
N ALA A 104 7.72 -3.19 2.20
CA ALA A 104 8.53 -2.31 1.37
C ALA A 104 9.73 -3.00 0.71
N SER A 105 10.12 -4.20 1.17
CA SER A 105 11.28 -4.95 0.64
C SER A 105 10.95 -6.38 0.24
N GLU A 106 10.74 -7.30 1.19
CA GLU A 106 10.68 -8.75 0.93
C GLU A 106 9.50 -9.11 0.03
N ASN A 107 8.33 -8.53 0.27
CA ASN A 107 7.14 -8.83 -0.51
C ASN A 107 7.26 -8.38 -1.99
N PRO A 108 7.69 -7.14 -2.30
CA PRO A 108 7.95 -6.76 -3.69
C PRO A 108 9.06 -7.60 -4.35
N LYS A 109 10.13 -7.96 -3.64
CA LYS A 109 11.17 -8.88 -4.19
C LYS A 109 10.55 -10.22 -4.59
N ARG A 110 9.73 -10.82 -3.71
CA ARG A 110 9.04 -12.08 -3.98
C ARG A 110 8.10 -11.96 -5.17
N TYR A 111 7.30 -10.91 -5.22
CA TYR A 111 6.38 -10.64 -6.33
C TYR A 111 7.10 -10.50 -7.68
N LEU A 112 8.28 -9.87 -7.69
CA LEU A 112 9.10 -9.69 -8.89
C LEU A 112 9.97 -10.92 -9.22
N GLY A 113 9.95 -11.98 -8.40
CA GLY A 113 10.81 -13.15 -8.59
C GLY A 113 12.31 -12.86 -8.38
N LEU A 114 12.64 -11.87 -7.56
CA LEU A 114 14.00 -11.42 -7.27
C LEU A 114 14.58 -12.00 -5.97
N GLU A 115 14.00 -13.08 -5.45
CA GLU A 115 14.60 -13.78 -4.31
C GLU A 115 15.96 -14.34 -4.73
N ALA A 116 16.94 -14.31 -3.81
CA ALA A 116 18.28 -14.81 -4.10
C ALA A 116 18.15 -16.28 -4.52
N SER A 117 18.64 -16.62 -5.72
CA SER A 117 18.92 -18.01 -6.06
C SER A 117 19.75 -18.58 -4.92
N GLU A 118 19.31 -19.67 -4.32
CA GLU A 118 20.20 -20.47 -3.48
C GLU A 118 21.42 -20.80 -4.35
N THR A 119 22.55 -20.16 -4.06
CA THR A 119 23.83 -20.60 -4.59
C THR A 119 24.08 -21.94 -3.91
N ILE A 120 23.73 -23.02 -4.60
CA ILE A 120 24.19 -24.36 -4.25
C ILE A 120 25.72 -24.30 -4.39
N ILE A 121 26.41 -24.24 -3.25
CA ILE A 121 27.85 -24.45 -3.16
C ILE A 121 28.10 -25.94 -2.99
#